data_AF-A0A7R9UER1-F1
#
_entry.id   AF-A0A7R9UER1-F1
#
_cell.length_a   1.000
_cell.length_b   1.000
_cell.length_c   1.000
_cell.angle_alpha   90.00
_cell.angle_beta   90.00
_cell.angle_gamma   90.00
#
_symmetry.space_group_name_H-M   'P 1'
#
loop_
_entity.id
_entity.type
_entity.pdbx_description
1 polymer ?
#
loop_
_entity_poly.entity_id
_entity_poly.type
_entity_poly.pdbx_seq_one_letter_code
_entity_poly.pdbx_strand_id
1 'polypeptide(L)'
;RDAALSGVMTEPSELSDVLAKLPWVPIGLATAVVLFSILGLRWLQQHTRDEDEQMALLDKAFAESAEELDPAAQPGFYGGWTDEYFWNQGKEEVEVLVWVPQDTKAKEIRVDVTSTTLDVVVKGNPVISGDLDAAVQGTETVWYLERDVQGSAKPPPKHIAVVITLQKKMSTDPKTHWTCLINGDDSRKA
;
A
#
# COMPACT_ATOMS: atom_id res chain seq x y z
N ARG A 1 65.78 3.81 -44.08
CA ARG A 1 64.52 3.07 -43.86
C ARG A 1 63.47 4.10 -43.53
N ASP A 2 62.75 4.44 -44.59
CA ASP A 2 61.80 5.54 -44.75
C ASP A 2 60.51 5.32 -43.98
N ALA A 3 59.82 6.41 -43.62
CA ALA A 3 58.37 6.59 -43.83
C ALA A 3 57.93 7.99 -43.39
N ALA A 4 57.63 8.83 -44.37
CA ALA A 4 56.90 10.08 -44.23
C ALA A 4 55.39 9.80 -44.30
N LEU A 5 54.60 10.43 -43.42
CA LEU A 5 53.15 10.60 -43.60
C LEU A 5 52.73 11.98 -43.07
N SER A 6 52.52 12.92 -43.98
CA SER A 6 51.87 14.20 -43.71
C SER A 6 50.86 14.49 -44.81
N GLY A 7 49.64 14.89 -44.42
CA GLY A 7 48.73 15.67 -45.27
C GLY A 7 47.49 14.94 -45.76
N VAL A 8 46.46 14.83 -44.90
CA VAL A 8 45.07 14.74 -45.39
C VAL A 8 44.55 16.18 -45.43
N MET A 9 44.57 16.74 -46.64
CA MET A 9 44.00 18.03 -46.98
C MET A 9 42.48 17.85 -47.08
N THR A 10 41.75 18.37 -46.10
CA THR A 10 40.28 18.43 -46.13
C THR A 10 39.88 19.70 -46.86
N GLU A 11 39.37 19.55 -48.09
CA GLU A 11 38.80 20.67 -48.84
C GLU A 11 37.52 21.17 -48.14
N PRO A 12 37.38 22.47 -47.87
CA PRO A 12 36.13 23.04 -47.42
C PRO A 12 35.11 23.01 -48.55
N SER A 13 33.98 22.34 -48.30
CA SER A 13 32.88 22.18 -49.25
C SER A 13 32.30 23.53 -49.68
N GLU A 14 32.36 23.84 -50.98
CA GLU A 14 31.87 25.09 -51.61
C GLU A 14 30.37 25.40 -51.38
N LEU A 15 29.62 24.47 -50.78
CA LEU A 15 28.22 24.67 -50.44
C LEU A 15 28.00 25.66 -49.28
N SER A 16 28.95 25.84 -48.36
CA SER A 16 28.81 26.80 -47.26
C SER A 16 28.81 28.25 -47.75
N ASP A 17 29.61 28.55 -48.77
CA ASP A 17 29.81 29.91 -49.28
C ASP A 17 28.68 30.37 -50.20
N VAL A 18 27.97 29.43 -50.84
CA VAL A 18 26.78 29.72 -51.64
C VAL A 18 25.57 29.96 -50.73
N LEU A 19 25.43 29.18 -49.65
CA LEU A 19 24.36 29.36 -48.66
C LEU A 19 24.50 30.66 -47.86
N ALA A 20 25.72 31.10 -47.55
CA ALA A 20 25.93 32.34 -46.78
C ALA A 20 25.57 33.64 -47.53
N LYS A 21 25.45 33.61 -48.86
CA LYS A 21 25.19 34.80 -49.70
C LYS A 21 23.71 35.03 -50.00
N LEU A 22 22.84 34.13 -49.55
CA LEU A 22 21.40 34.22 -49.75
C LEU A 22 20.78 34.97 -48.54
N PRO A 23 20.21 36.18 -48.73
CA PRO A 23 19.80 37.08 -47.63
C PRO A 23 18.69 36.51 -46.74
N TRP A 24 18.00 35.46 -47.20
CA TRP A 24 16.92 34.74 -46.51
C TRP A 24 17.41 33.61 -45.60
N VAL A 25 18.68 33.18 -45.68
CA VAL A 25 19.20 32.06 -44.87
C VAL A 25 19.18 32.33 -43.36
N PRO A 26 19.59 33.52 -42.84
CA PRO A 26 19.46 33.79 -41.40
C PRO A 26 17.99 33.88 -40.95
N ILE A 27 17.09 34.32 -41.83
CA ILE A 27 15.65 34.39 -41.56
C ILE A 27 15.04 32.97 -41.51
N GLY A 28 15.37 32.12 -42.49
CA GLY A 28 14.94 30.73 -42.54
C GLY A 28 15.39 29.94 -41.31
N LEU A 29 16.65 30.10 -40.89
CA LEU A 29 17.18 29.43 -39.70
C LEU A 29 16.48 29.90 -38.42
N ALA A 30 16.26 31.22 -38.27
CA ALA A 30 15.56 31.77 -37.10
C ALA A 30 14.11 31.29 -37.02
N THR A 31 13.39 31.24 -38.16
CA THR A 31 12.01 30.72 -38.19
C THR A 31 11.93 29.23 -37.86
N ALA A 32 12.89 28.42 -38.33
CA ALA A 32 12.96 27.00 -38.01
C ALA A 32 13.19 26.76 -36.51
N VAL A 33 14.06 27.54 -35.86
CA VAL A 33 14.30 27.46 -34.41
C VAL A 33 13.04 27.81 -33.63
N VAL A 34 12.35 28.90 -33.98
CA VAL A 34 11.10 29.31 -33.31
C VAL A 34 10.00 28.26 -33.48
N LEU A 35 9.83 27.70 -34.68
CA LEU A 35 8.85 26.64 -34.92
C LEU A 35 9.19 25.37 -34.15
N PHE A 36 10.46 24.98 -34.08
CA PHE A 36 10.90 23.81 -33.31
C PHE A 36 10.72 24.02 -31.81
N SER A 37 10.94 25.23 -31.30
CA SER A 37 10.64 25.58 -29.90
C SER A 37 9.15 25.52 -29.59
N ILE A 38 8.29 26.06 -30.47
CA ILE A 38 6.83 26.04 -30.28
C ILE A 38 6.29 24.60 -30.37
N LEU A 39 6.77 23.81 -31.34
CA LEU A 39 6.39 22.40 -31.50
C LEU A 39 6.90 21.54 -30.34
N GLY A 40 8.12 21.79 -29.85
CA GLY A 40 8.70 21.11 -28.70
C GLY A 40 7.96 21.44 -27.39
N LEU A 41 7.61 22.72 -27.17
CA LEU A 41 6.78 23.14 -26.03
C LEU A 41 5.39 22.51 -26.09
N ARG A 42 4.79 22.45 -27.28
CA ARG A 42 3.47 21.84 -27.48
C ARG A 42 3.51 20.32 -27.31
N TRP A 43 4.56 19.65 -27.79
CA TRP A 43 4.79 18.23 -27.58
C TRP A 43 5.01 17.90 -26.11
N LEU A 44 5.81 18.72 -25.40
CA LEU A 44 6.04 18.58 -23.97
C LEU A 44 4.76 18.80 -23.15
N GLN A 45 3.97 19.81 -23.49
CA GLN A 45 2.67 20.07 -22.84
C GLN A 45 1.64 18.96 -23.08
N GLN A 46 1.64 18.34 -24.25
CA GLN A 46 0.75 17.22 -24.57
C GLN A 46 1.14 15.98 -23.73
N HIS A 47 2.43 15.70 -23.64
CA HIS A 47 2.90 14.50 -22.95
C HIS A 47 2.63 14.53 -21.44
N THR A 48 2.79 15.69 -20.80
CA THR A 48 2.46 15.85 -19.37
C THR A 48 0.97 15.76 -19.10
N ARG A 49 0.12 16.20 -20.05
CA ARG A 49 -1.33 16.15 -19.89
C ARG A 49 -1.87 14.72 -19.94
N ASP A 50 -1.31 13.89 -20.81
CA ASP A 50 -1.70 12.49 -20.92
C ASP A 50 -1.29 11.68 -19.67
N GLU A 51 -0.18 12.06 -19.02
CA GLU A 51 0.24 11.48 -17.73
C GLU A 51 -0.71 11.88 -16.59
N ASP A 52 -1.08 13.17 -16.50
CA ASP A 52 -2.04 13.64 -15.49
C ASP A 52 -3.43 13.00 -15.65
N GLU A 53 -3.92 12.85 -16.89
CA GLU A 53 -5.18 12.18 -17.19
C GLU A 53 -5.12 10.68 -16.81
N GLN A 54 -4.00 9.99 -17.07
CA GLN A 54 -3.82 8.60 -16.66
C GLN A 54 -3.72 8.43 -15.14
N MET A 55 -3.02 9.33 -14.45
CA MET A 55 -2.92 9.31 -12.99
C MET A 55 -4.26 9.60 -12.32
N ALA A 56 -5.05 10.54 -12.86
CA ALA A 56 -6.39 10.82 -12.35
C ALA A 56 -7.35 9.65 -12.58
N LEU A 57 -7.23 8.92 -13.69
CA LEU A 57 -7.99 7.69 -13.93
C LEU A 57 -7.56 6.56 -13.01
N LEU A 58 -6.26 6.44 -12.72
CA LEU A 58 -5.72 5.47 -11.78
C LEU A 58 -6.24 5.75 -10.36
N ASP A 59 -6.14 6.99 -9.88
CA ASP A 59 -6.64 7.42 -8.57
C ASP A 59 -8.15 7.23 -8.44
N LYS A 60 -8.90 7.55 -9.51
CA LYS A 60 -10.35 7.31 -9.54
C LYS A 60 -10.67 5.82 -9.49
N ALA A 61 -9.96 4.99 -10.25
CA ALA A 61 -10.15 3.53 -10.22
C ALA A 61 -9.80 2.94 -8.85
N PHE A 62 -8.75 3.45 -8.18
CA PHE A 62 -8.39 3.06 -6.82
C PHE A 62 -9.43 3.52 -5.78
N ALA A 63 -9.98 4.73 -5.92
CA ALA A 63 -11.01 5.23 -5.03
C ALA A 63 -12.35 4.49 -5.20
N GLU A 64 -12.74 4.21 -6.44
CA GLU A 64 -13.96 3.43 -6.77
C GLU A 64 -13.82 1.98 -6.28
N SER A 65 -12.62 1.40 -6.38
CA SER A 65 -12.29 0.11 -5.76
C SER A 65 -12.31 0.11 -4.23
N ALA A 66 -12.06 1.24 -3.57
CA ALA A 66 -12.00 1.34 -2.11
C ALA A 66 -13.38 1.59 -1.47
N GLU A 67 -14.31 2.19 -2.22
CA GLU A 67 -15.65 2.54 -1.72
C GLU A 67 -16.67 1.38 -1.86
N GLU A 68 -16.36 0.34 -2.64
CA GLU A 68 -17.22 -0.85 -2.85
C GLU A 68 -16.78 -2.09 -2.03
N LEU A 69 -15.93 -1.92 -1.01
CA LEU A 69 -15.51 -3.04 -0.16
C LEU A 69 -16.38 -3.12 1.09
N ASP A 70 -17.51 -3.83 0.98
CA ASP A 70 -18.11 -4.50 2.13
C ASP A 70 -17.03 -5.46 2.70
N PRO A 71 -16.54 -5.27 3.94
CA PRO A 71 -15.53 -6.14 4.53
C PRO A 71 -15.99 -7.61 4.60
N ALA A 72 -17.30 -7.88 4.47
CA ALA A 72 -17.88 -9.22 4.39
C ALA A 72 -17.76 -9.90 3.01
N ALA A 73 -17.59 -9.14 1.92
CA ALA A 73 -17.64 -9.66 0.56
C ALA A 73 -16.27 -10.06 -0.01
N GLN A 74 -15.18 -9.93 0.76
CA GLN A 74 -13.85 -10.30 0.29
C GLN A 74 -13.64 -11.82 0.35
N PRO A 75 -13.24 -12.48 -0.76
CA PRO A 75 -12.84 -13.88 -0.72
C PRO A 75 -11.61 -14.03 0.19
N GLY A 76 -11.79 -14.64 1.36
CA GLY A 76 -10.72 -14.82 2.35
C GLY A 76 -11.00 -14.22 3.73
N PHE A 77 -12.15 -13.57 3.94
CA PHE A 77 -12.58 -13.20 5.27
C PHE A 77 -13.28 -14.37 5.96
N TYR A 78 -12.74 -14.84 7.09
CA TYR A 78 -13.29 -15.95 7.87
C TYR A 78 -13.45 -15.60 9.36
N GLY A 79 -13.44 -14.32 9.69
CA GLY A 79 -13.50 -13.84 11.07
C GLY A 79 -14.84 -13.21 11.44
N GLY A 80 -14.75 -12.20 12.30
CA GLY A 80 -15.90 -11.41 12.72
C GLY A 80 -15.47 -10.12 13.40
N TRP A 81 -16.46 -9.34 13.83
CA TRP A 81 -16.22 -8.10 14.56
C TRP A 81 -17.17 -7.91 15.73
N THR A 82 -16.69 -7.19 16.73
CA THR A 82 -17.46 -6.65 17.85
C THR A 82 -17.35 -5.11 17.82
N ASP A 83 -17.90 -4.44 18.83
CA ASP A 83 -17.71 -3.00 18.98
C ASP A 83 -16.28 -2.65 19.44
N GLU A 84 -15.56 -3.62 20.05
CA GLU A 84 -14.27 -3.39 20.70
C GLU A 84 -13.08 -3.94 19.91
N TYR A 85 -13.30 -5.00 19.13
CA TYR A 85 -12.24 -5.64 18.37
C TYR A 85 -12.74 -6.25 17.07
N PHE A 86 -11.81 -6.49 16.17
CA PHE A 86 -12.00 -7.20 14.93
C PHE A 86 -11.06 -8.40 14.93
N TRP A 87 -11.46 -9.50 14.31
CA TRP A 87 -10.55 -10.63 14.13
C TRP A 87 -10.76 -11.27 12.77
N ASN A 88 -9.69 -11.84 12.24
CA ASN A 88 -9.70 -12.65 11.04
C ASN A 88 -8.85 -13.90 11.25
N GLN A 89 -9.02 -14.92 10.40
CA GLN A 89 -8.25 -16.14 10.51
C GLN A 89 -7.83 -16.69 9.15
N GLY A 90 -6.62 -17.25 9.13
CA GLY A 90 -6.14 -18.15 8.11
C GLY A 90 -6.24 -19.60 8.56
N LYS A 91 -5.53 -20.48 7.86
CA LYS A 91 -5.44 -21.91 8.23
C LYS A 91 -4.66 -22.14 9.51
N GLU A 92 -3.57 -21.39 9.69
CA GLU A 92 -2.59 -21.61 10.76
C GLU A 92 -2.69 -20.56 11.87
N GLU A 93 -3.17 -19.36 11.57
CA GLU A 93 -3.17 -18.25 12.51
C GLU A 93 -4.52 -17.53 12.59
N VAL A 94 -4.72 -16.85 13.71
CA VAL A 94 -5.81 -15.89 13.96
C VAL A 94 -5.18 -14.54 14.26
N GLU A 95 -5.62 -13.51 13.55
CA GLU A 95 -5.19 -12.14 13.77
C GLU A 95 -6.33 -11.38 14.47
N VAL A 96 -6.02 -10.73 15.58
CA VAL A 96 -6.97 -9.96 16.39
C VAL A 96 -6.49 -8.51 16.45
N LEU A 97 -7.38 -7.58 16.10
CA LEU A 97 -7.17 -6.15 16.13
C LEU A 97 -8.08 -5.54 17.19
N VAL A 98 -7.50 -5.10 18.30
CA VAL A 98 -8.24 -4.42 19.38
C VAL A 98 -8.12 -2.92 19.22
N TRP A 99 -9.25 -2.22 19.14
CA TRP A 99 -9.26 -0.77 18.99
C TRP A 99 -8.96 -0.08 20.31
N VAL A 100 -7.93 0.76 20.34
CA VAL A 100 -7.55 1.51 21.55
C VAL A 100 -7.35 2.99 21.23
N PRO A 101 -7.57 3.90 22.19
CA PRO A 101 -7.30 5.32 21.99
C PRO A 101 -5.86 5.59 21.52
N GLN A 102 -5.66 6.55 20.61
CA GLN A 102 -4.35 6.83 19.99
C GLN A 102 -3.23 7.22 20.99
N ASP A 103 -3.61 7.75 22.15
CA ASP A 103 -2.69 8.12 23.23
C ASP A 103 -2.18 6.90 24.05
N THR A 104 -2.76 5.71 23.84
CA THR A 104 -2.42 4.48 24.55
C THR A 104 -0.97 4.09 24.31
N LYS A 105 -0.28 3.72 25.39
CA LYS A 105 1.12 3.26 25.36
C LYS A 105 1.19 1.76 25.62
N ALA A 106 2.20 1.09 25.07
CA ALA A 106 2.38 -0.35 25.24
C ALA A 106 2.36 -0.82 26.70
N LYS A 107 2.91 -0.02 27.63
CA LYS A 107 2.92 -0.33 29.08
C LYS A 107 1.54 -0.35 29.74
N GLU A 108 0.53 0.22 29.09
CA GLU A 108 -0.85 0.29 29.57
C GLU A 108 -1.67 -0.90 29.05
N ILE A 109 -1.03 -1.81 28.31
CA ILE A 109 -1.66 -2.95 27.66
C ILE A 109 -1.07 -4.21 28.28
N ARG A 110 -1.95 -5.11 28.69
CA ARG A 110 -1.59 -6.46 29.10
C ARG A 110 -2.31 -7.43 28.18
N VAL A 111 -1.54 -8.31 27.56
CA VAL A 111 -2.05 -9.39 26.73
C VAL A 111 -1.54 -10.68 27.36
N ASP A 112 -2.46 -11.41 27.99
CA ASP A 112 -2.19 -12.71 28.61
C ASP A 112 -2.86 -13.79 27.76
N VAL A 113 -2.06 -14.71 27.23
CA VAL A 113 -2.55 -15.79 26.36
C VAL A 113 -2.12 -17.12 26.94
N THR A 114 -3.09 -18.01 27.14
CA THR A 114 -2.84 -19.41 27.48
C THR A 114 -3.13 -20.28 26.26
N SER A 115 -3.06 -21.61 26.39
CA SER A 115 -3.43 -22.48 25.27
C SER A 115 -4.91 -22.38 24.90
N THR A 116 -5.78 -21.94 25.82
CA THR A 116 -7.24 -21.94 25.61
C THR A 116 -7.91 -20.64 26.01
N THR A 117 -7.18 -19.62 26.48
CA THR A 117 -7.77 -18.35 26.93
C THR A 117 -7.00 -17.16 26.38
N LEU A 118 -7.71 -16.05 26.20
CA LEU A 118 -7.16 -14.76 25.81
C LEU A 118 -7.73 -13.68 26.73
N ASP A 119 -6.85 -12.98 27.42
CA ASP A 119 -7.18 -11.83 28.25
C ASP A 119 -6.40 -10.60 27.77
N VAL A 120 -7.14 -9.57 27.35
CA VAL A 120 -6.60 -8.29 26.89
C VAL A 120 -7.13 -7.19 27.78
N VAL A 121 -6.22 -6.50 28.47
CA VAL A 121 -6.53 -5.40 29.37
C VAL A 121 -5.86 -4.13 28.86
N VAL A 122 -6.64 -3.07 28.66
CA VAL A 122 -6.16 -1.77 28.16
C VAL A 122 -6.48 -0.69 29.18
N LYS A 123 -5.45 0.02 29.65
CA LYS A 123 -5.55 1.06 30.71
C LYS A 123 -6.29 0.57 31.96
N GLY A 124 -6.19 -0.73 32.27
CA GLY A 124 -6.85 -1.36 33.42
C GLY A 124 -8.27 -1.88 33.17
N ASN A 125 -8.84 -1.64 31.99
CA ASN A 125 -10.15 -2.15 31.60
C ASN A 125 -10.00 -3.44 30.78
N PRO A 126 -10.68 -4.55 31.14
CA PRO A 126 -10.70 -5.74 30.31
C PRO A 126 -11.50 -5.46 29.03
N VAL A 127 -10.89 -5.69 27.88
CA VAL A 127 -11.49 -5.53 26.55
C VAL A 127 -11.81 -6.89 25.93
N ILE A 128 -10.95 -7.88 26.15
CA ILE A 128 -11.21 -9.27 25.78
C ILE A 128 -10.94 -10.11 27.00
N SER A 129 -11.85 -11.01 27.36
CA SER A 129 -11.62 -12.00 28.41
C SER A 129 -12.53 -13.20 28.18
N GLY A 130 -11.91 -14.38 28.02
CA GLY A 130 -12.66 -15.63 27.91
C GLY A 130 -11.88 -16.77 27.27
N ASP A 131 -12.62 -17.87 27.05
CA ASP A 131 -12.11 -19.09 26.43
C ASP A 131 -12.11 -18.96 24.90
N LEU A 132 -11.02 -19.33 24.26
CA LEU A 132 -10.88 -19.40 22.81
C LEU A 132 -11.70 -20.55 22.21
N ASP A 133 -12.12 -20.42 20.95
CA ASP A 133 -12.87 -21.45 20.19
C ASP A 133 -12.04 -22.76 20.07
N ALA A 134 -10.73 -22.65 19.89
CA ALA A 134 -9.82 -23.79 19.93
C ALA A 134 -8.44 -23.47 20.52
N ALA A 135 -7.63 -24.51 20.71
CA ALA A 135 -6.32 -24.38 21.33
C ALA A 135 -5.28 -23.68 20.44
N VAL A 136 -4.51 -22.78 21.05
CA VAL A 136 -3.39 -22.04 20.43
C VAL A 136 -2.06 -22.40 21.07
N GLN A 137 -0.99 -22.05 20.39
CA GLN A 137 0.39 -22.10 20.88
C GLN A 137 0.71 -20.80 21.60
N GLY A 138 0.32 -20.69 22.88
CA GLY A 138 0.44 -19.44 23.65
C GLY A 138 1.88 -18.87 23.70
N THR A 139 2.91 -19.72 23.67
CA THR A 139 4.33 -19.30 23.65
C THR A 139 4.77 -18.64 22.36
N GLU A 140 4.05 -18.87 21.25
CA GLU A 140 4.35 -18.29 19.92
C GLU A 140 3.48 -17.07 19.63
N THR A 141 2.68 -16.62 20.60
CA THR A 141 1.84 -15.43 20.42
C THR A 141 2.71 -14.18 20.42
N VAL A 142 2.51 -13.34 19.41
CA VAL A 142 3.17 -12.04 19.28
C VAL A 142 2.10 -10.96 19.24
N TRP A 143 2.37 -9.84 19.88
CA TRP A 143 1.52 -8.66 19.78
C TRP A 143 2.35 -7.39 19.63
N TYR A 144 1.76 -6.39 18.98
CA TYR A 144 2.35 -5.07 18.81
C TYR A 144 1.26 -3.99 18.68
N LEU A 145 1.67 -2.74 18.84
CA LEU A 145 0.80 -1.58 18.63
C LEU A 145 1.02 -1.04 17.22
N GLU A 146 -0.05 -1.02 16.42
CA GLU A 146 -0.06 -0.45 15.08
C GLU A 146 -0.78 0.90 15.09
N ARG A 147 -0.06 1.96 14.73
CA ARG A 147 -0.61 3.33 14.71
C ARG A 147 -1.31 3.63 13.39
N ASP A 148 -0.80 3.06 12.31
CA ASP A 148 -1.29 3.26 10.96
C ASP A 148 -1.86 1.93 10.47
N VAL A 149 -3.07 1.62 10.93
CA VAL A 149 -3.75 0.37 10.57
C VAL A 149 -4.06 0.39 9.07
N GLN A 150 -3.20 -0.25 8.29
CA GLN A 150 -3.39 -0.48 6.87
C GLN A 150 -4.08 -1.83 6.70
N GLY A 151 -5.36 -1.85 6.32
CA GLY A 151 -6.10 -3.10 6.14
C GLY A 151 -7.61 -2.91 5.99
N SER A 152 -8.32 -4.03 5.85
CA SER A 152 -9.76 -4.10 5.57
C SER A 152 -10.65 -3.60 6.72
N ALA A 153 -10.10 -3.50 7.93
CA ALA A 153 -10.82 -3.02 9.10
C ALA A 153 -10.44 -1.57 9.40
N LYS A 154 -11.35 -0.63 9.11
CA LYS A 154 -11.13 0.80 9.35
C LYS A 154 -11.26 1.11 10.85
N PRO A 155 -10.19 1.58 11.52
CA PRO A 155 -10.28 1.95 12.93
C PRO A 155 -11.25 3.12 13.13
N PRO A 156 -11.89 3.23 14.30
CA PRO A 156 -12.61 4.44 14.68
C PRO A 156 -11.68 5.67 14.65
N PRO A 157 -12.21 6.89 14.45
CA PRO A 157 -11.39 8.10 14.44
C PRO A 157 -10.60 8.24 15.75
N LYS A 158 -9.31 8.60 15.66
CA LYS A 158 -8.38 8.75 16.79
C LYS A 158 -8.12 7.46 17.58
N HIS A 159 -8.27 6.30 16.94
CA HIS A 159 -7.88 5.02 17.51
C HIS A 159 -6.70 4.43 16.75
N ILE A 160 -5.94 3.59 17.45
CA ILE A 160 -4.87 2.73 16.95
C ILE A 160 -5.25 1.28 17.27
N ALA A 161 -4.55 0.30 16.71
CA ALA A 161 -4.83 -1.11 16.98
C ALA A 161 -3.75 -1.77 17.83
N VAL A 162 -4.17 -2.64 18.74
CA VAL A 162 -3.32 -3.71 19.26
C VAL A 162 -3.52 -4.90 18.33
N VAL A 163 -2.47 -5.27 17.61
CA VAL A 163 -2.49 -6.44 16.74
C VAL A 163 -1.92 -7.62 17.52
N ILE A 164 -2.69 -8.70 17.59
CA ILE A 164 -2.34 -9.94 18.29
C ILE A 164 -2.43 -11.08 17.29
N THR A 165 -1.34 -11.81 17.10
CA THR A 165 -1.28 -12.99 16.23
C THR A 165 -1.24 -14.25 17.07
N LEU A 166 -2.30 -15.05 16.99
CA LEU A 166 -2.43 -16.32 17.67
C LEU A 166 -2.10 -17.46 16.71
N GLN A 167 -1.12 -18.29 17.06
CA GLN A 167 -0.81 -19.50 16.30
C GLN A 167 -1.71 -20.65 16.73
N LYS A 168 -2.47 -21.23 15.79
CA LYS A 168 -3.33 -22.39 16.07
C LYS A 168 -2.47 -23.60 16.38
N LYS A 169 -2.91 -24.41 17.35
CA LYS A 169 -2.24 -25.68 17.65
C LYS A 169 -2.51 -26.75 16.58
N MET A 170 -3.65 -26.63 15.89
CA MET A 170 -4.02 -27.47 14.76
C MET A 170 -4.47 -26.57 13.60
N SER A 171 -3.88 -26.78 12.43
CA SER A 171 -4.29 -26.08 11.22
C SER A 171 -5.74 -26.44 10.87
N THR A 172 -6.51 -25.45 10.42
CA THR A 172 -7.93 -25.58 10.10
C THR A 172 -8.19 -25.40 8.61
N ASP A 173 -9.24 -26.04 8.10
CA ASP A 173 -9.77 -25.81 6.75
C ASP A 173 -11.00 -24.90 6.82
N PRO A 174 -11.45 -24.28 5.71
CA PRO A 174 -12.61 -23.37 5.72
C PRO A 174 -13.90 -23.94 6.34
N LYS A 175 -14.06 -25.27 6.39
CA LYS A 175 -15.20 -25.94 7.04
C LYS A 175 -15.05 -26.12 8.55
N THR A 176 -13.83 -26.06 9.06
CA THR A 176 -13.45 -26.25 10.46
C THR A 176 -12.76 -25.01 11.03
N HIS A 177 -12.86 -23.88 10.34
CA HIS A 177 -12.46 -22.57 10.84
C HIS A 177 -13.25 -22.22 12.10
N TRP A 178 -12.63 -21.40 12.94
CA TRP A 178 -13.21 -20.96 14.19
C TRP A 178 -14.50 -20.21 13.93
N THR A 179 -15.50 -20.44 14.76
CA THR A 179 -16.81 -19.79 14.58
C THR A 179 -16.92 -18.48 15.35
N CYS A 180 -16.08 -18.31 16.36
CA CYS A 180 -15.93 -17.13 17.19
C CYS A 180 -14.46 -17.01 17.63
N LEU A 181 -14.06 -15.84 18.13
CA LEU A 181 -12.78 -15.70 18.82
C LEU A 181 -12.88 -16.22 20.26
N ILE A 182 -13.88 -15.72 20.98
CA ILE A 182 -14.19 -16.06 22.36
C ILE A 182 -15.54 -16.79 22.41
N ASN A 183 -15.58 -17.91 23.12
CA ASN A 183 -16.79 -18.70 23.30
C ASN A 183 -17.85 -17.89 24.05
N GLY A 184 -19.03 -17.78 23.43
CA GLY A 184 -20.16 -17.05 24.01
C GLY A 184 -20.15 -15.54 23.74
N ASP A 185 -19.20 -15.03 22.95
CA ASP A 185 -19.21 -13.65 22.51
C ASP A 185 -20.17 -13.44 21.31
N ASP A 186 -20.87 -12.31 21.28
CA ASP A 186 -21.80 -11.90 20.24
C ASP A 186 -21.06 -11.30 19.02
N SER A 187 -19.98 -11.97 18.59
CA SER A 187 -19.25 -11.55 17.40
C SER A 187 -20.17 -11.63 16.18
N ARG A 188 -20.34 -10.50 15.50
CA ARG A 188 -21.09 -10.45 14.23
C ARG A 188 -20.20 -11.10 13.18
N LYS A 189 -20.68 -12.22 12.62
CA LYS A 189 -20.07 -12.82 11.45
C LYS A 189 -20.28 -11.88 10.27
N ALA A 190 -19.24 -11.74 9.45
CA ALA A 190 -19.40 -11.15 8.14
C ALA A 190 -20.15 -12.11 7.20
#